data_AF-A0A4Y4E3B1-F1
#
_entry.id   AF-A0A4Y4E3B1-F1
#
_cell.length_a   1.000
_cell.length_b   1.000
_cell.length_c   1.000
_cell.angle_alpha   90.00
_cell.angle_beta   90.00
_cell.angle_gamma   90.00
#
_symmetry.space_group_name_H-M   'P 1'
#
loop_
_entity.id
_entity.type
_entity.pdbx_description
1 polymer ?
#
loop_
_entity_poly.entity_id
_entity_poly.type
_entity_poly.pdbx_seq_one_letter_code
_entity_poly.pdbx_strand_id
1 'polypeptide(L)'
;MITPATAAPGEMIEIASAGFNDTSDCEPSLPEGATYRIRVKSLDGGDSIEVRELAPQEDGGLVAHVEVPSEFPPGRAAVDLLVDGARLFCEVDQSIECGRSTALLEVAEAH
;
A
#
# COMPACT_ATOMS: atom_id res chain seq x y z
N MET A 1 5.14 4.23 2.93
CA MET A 1 5.02 5.69 3.14
C MET A 1 4.06 6.25 2.11
N ILE A 2 3.30 7.28 2.48
CA ILE A 2 2.36 7.96 1.59
C ILE A 2 2.64 9.46 1.62
N THR A 3 2.71 10.06 0.43
CA THR A 3 3.01 11.47 0.25
C THR A 3 2.11 12.07 -0.84
N PRO A 4 1.37 13.16 -0.58
CA PRO A 4 1.18 13.78 0.74
C PRO A 4 0.35 12.90 1.68
N ALA A 5 0.52 13.09 2.99
CA ALA A 5 -0.29 12.39 4.01
C ALA A 5 -1.75 12.86 4.05
N THR A 6 -2.04 14.01 3.44
CA THR A 6 -3.38 14.57 3.23
C THR A 6 -3.56 14.87 1.75
N ALA A 7 -4.64 14.41 1.14
CA ALA A 7 -4.93 14.59 -0.28
C ALA A 7 -6.40 14.91 -0.51
N ALA A 8 -6.72 15.72 -1.51
CA ALA A 8 -8.10 15.96 -1.91
C ALA A 8 -8.65 14.79 -2.78
N PRO A 9 -9.98 14.59 -2.83
CA PRO A 9 -10.60 13.71 -3.81
C PRO A 9 -10.29 14.20 -5.23
N GLY A 10 -9.73 13.34 -6.07
CA GLY A 10 -9.17 13.67 -7.39
C GLY A 10 -7.67 14.03 -7.38
N GLU A 11 -7.01 14.00 -6.23
CA GLU A 11 -5.58 14.34 -6.12
C GLU A 11 -4.68 13.10 -6.24
N MET A 12 -3.49 13.32 -6.78
CA MET A 12 -2.48 12.27 -6.92
C MET A 12 -1.68 12.10 -5.63
N ILE A 13 -1.68 10.89 -5.09
CA ILE A 13 -0.84 10.46 -3.97
C ILE A 13 0.26 9.52 -4.46
N GLU A 14 1.43 9.66 -3.88
CA GLU A 14 2.53 8.72 -4.02
C GLU A 14 2.54 7.74 -2.86
N ILE A 15 2.53 6.46 -3.18
CA ILE A 15 2.68 5.36 -2.25
C ILE A 15 4.04 4.73 -2.54
N ALA A 16 4.97 4.95 -1.60
CA ALA A 16 6.30 4.38 -1.66
C ALA A 16 6.46 3.34 -0.55
N SER A 17 6.66 2.09 -0.90
CA SER A 17 7.15 1.06 0.03
C SER A 17 8.64 0.88 -0.19
N ALA A 18 9.43 1.15 0.84
CA ALA A 18 10.77 0.56 0.89
C ALA A 18 10.60 -0.97 0.85
N GLY A 19 11.46 -1.66 0.11
CA GLY A 19 11.48 -3.13 0.14
C GLY A 19 11.62 -3.63 1.58
N PHE A 20 11.17 -4.85 1.85
CA PHE A 20 11.18 -5.46 3.18
C PHE A 20 12.62 -5.70 3.67
N ASN A 21 13.31 -4.65 4.13
CA ASN A 21 14.73 -4.69 4.50
C ASN A 21 14.95 -4.50 6.00
N ASP A 22 14.00 -4.93 6.85
CA ASP A 22 14.17 -4.84 8.29
C ASP A 22 14.40 -6.22 8.92
N THR A 23 15.69 -6.44 9.23
CA THR A 23 16.29 -7.47 10.09
C THR A 23 16.75 -8.79 9.45
N SER A 24 18.07 -8.87 9.29
CA SER A 24 18.95 -10.04 9.39
C SER A 24 18.51 -11.34 8.68
N ASP A 25 19.15 -11.62 7.55
CA ASP A 25 19.24 -12.91 6.84
C ASP A 25 18.05 -13.32 5.95
N CYS A 26 17.08 -12.44 5.72
CA CYS A 26 16.15 -12.59 4.60
C CYS A 26 16.55 -11.61 3.49
N GLU A 27 17.17 -12.11 2.41
CA GLU A 27 17.25 -11.35 1.15
C GLU A 27 15.81 -10.99 0.72
N PRO A 28 15.48 -9.71 0.54
CA PRO A 28 14.14 -9.27 0.13
C PRO A 28 13.93 -9.54 -1.36
N SER A 29 14.11 -10.78 -1.80
CA SER A 29 13.69 -11.19 -3.13
C SER A 29 12.20 -11.52 -3.05
N LEU A 30 11.35 -10.54 -3.34
CA LEU A 30 9.99 -10.84 -3.75
C LEU A 30 10.09 -11.84 -4.91
N PRO A 31 9.47 -13.03 -4.80
CA PRO A 31 9.62 -14.06 -5.82
C PRO A 31 9.15 -13.53 -7.18
N GLU A 32 9.75 -14.00 -8.26
CA GLU A 32 9.31 -13.68 -9.62
C GLU A 32 7.80 -13.96 -9.75
N GLY A 33 7.03 -12.92 -10.06
CA GLY A 33 5.57 -12.99 -10.14
C GLY A 33 4.81 -12.49 -8.91
N ALA A 34 5.50 -12.01 -7.86
CA ALA A 34 4.85 -11.25 -6.80
C ALA A 34 4.23 -9.96 -7.34
N THR A 35 3.08 -9.58 -6.80
CA THR A 35 2.40 -8.32 -7.13
C THR A 35 1.96 -7.60 -5.86
N TYR A 36 1.97 -6.28 -5.92
CA TYR A 36 1.46 -5.40 -4.88
C TYR A 36 0.04 -4.97 -5.23
N ARG A 37 -0.92 -5.27 -4.36
CA ARG A 37 -2.27 -4.70 -4.42
C ARG A 37 -2.39 -3.53 -3.46
N ILE A 38 -2.87 -2.41 -3.98
CA ILE A 38 -3.18 -1.21 -3.19
C ILE A 38 -4.68 -1.15 -2.99
N ARG A 39 -5.11 -1.17 -1.73
CA ARG A 39 -6.50 -0.99 -1.32
C ARG A 39 -6.63 0.26 -0.46
N VAL A 40 -7.52 1.15 -0.85
CA VAL A 40 -7.85 2.36 -0.08
C VAL A 40 -9.22 2.14 0.57
N LYS A 41 -9.29 2.23 1.89
CA LYS A 41 -10.49 1.99 2.68
C LYS A 41 -10.81 3.22 3.52
N SER A 42 -12.05 3.69 3.46
CA SER A 42 -12.51 4.74 4.38
C SER A 42 -12.65 4.19 5.81
N LEU A 43 -12.06 4.87 6.79
CA LEU A 43 -12.16 4.52 8.21
C LEU A 43 -13.39 5.15 8.88
N ASP A 44 -13.92 6.24 8.33
CA ASP A 44 -15.09 6.94 8.89
C ASP A 44 -16.43 6.35 8.40
N GLY A 45 -16.39 5.20 7.72
CA GLY A 45 -17.55 4.47 7.23
C GLY A 45 -17.80 4.75 5.75
N GLY A 46 -17.29 3.87 4.90
CA GLY A 46 -17.45 3.96 3.45
C GLY A 46 -16.89 2.75 2.72
N ASP A 47 -17.11 2.71 1.41
CA ASP A 47 -16.60 1.67 0.52
C ASP A 47 -15.07 1.62 0.51
N SER A 48 -14.54 0.43 0.28
CA SER A 48 -13.12 0.23 0.02
C SER A 48 -12.90 0.09 -1.47
N ILE A 49 -11.97 0.87 -2.02
CA ILE A 49 -11.65 0.85 -3.43
C ILE A 49 -10.29 0.18 -3.58
N GLU A 50 -10.26 -0.90 -4.35
CA GLU A 50 -9.01 -1.44 -4.85
C GLU A 50 -8.55 -0.56 -6.00
N VAL A 51 -7.34 -0.02 -5.89
CA VAL A 51 -6.88 0.99 -6.83
C VAL A 51 -5.98 0.38 -7.90
N ARG A 52 -5.06 -0.50 -7.52
CA ARG A 52 -4.11 -1.06 -8.49
C ARG A 52 -3.38 -2.30 -8.01
N GLU A 53 -3.08 -3.18 -8.97
CA GLU A 53 -2.08 -4.25 -8.85
C GLU A 53 -0.81 -3.83 -9.60
N LEU A 54 0.35 -3.93 -8.96
CA LEU A 54 1.64 -3.44 -9.48
C LEU A 54 2.76 -4.46 -9.27
N ALA A 55 3.65 -4.59 -10.25
CA ALA A 55 4.85 -5.39 -10.09
C ALA A 55 5.84 -4.70 -9.12
N PRO A 56 6.54 -5.46 -8.27
CA PRO A 56 7.65 -4.93 -7.46
C PRO A 56 8.80 -4.46 -8.33
N GLN A 57 9.58 -3.51 -7.80
CA GLN A 57 10.86 -3.11 -8.37
C GLN A 57 11.94 -4.16 -8.12
N GLU A 58 13.09 -4.04 -8.78
CA GLU A 58 14.22 -5.00 -8.65
C GLU A 58 14.73 -5.14 -7.20
N ASP A 59 14.64 -4.07 -6.40
CA ASP A 59 15.00 -4.08 -4.96
C ASP A 59 13.88 -4.64 -4.05
N GLY A 60 12.78 -5.13 -4.63
CA GLY A 60 11.62 -5.58 -3.88
C GLY A 60 10.78 -4.43 -3.28
N GLY A 61 11.06 -3.17 -3.64
CA GLY A 61 10.25 -2.00 -3.27
C GLY A 61 9.10 -1.72 -4.23
N LEU A 62 8.26 -0.74 -3.89
CA LEU A 62 7.18 -0.24 -4.74
C LEU A 62 7.13 1.28 -4.71
N VAL A 63 7.02 1.91 -5.87
CA VAL A 63 6.63 3.33 -5.98
C VAL A 63 5.43 3.40 -6.92
N ALA A 64 4.30 3.86 -6.39
CA ALA A 64 3.04 3.92 -7.10
C ALA A 64 2.42 5.31 -6.96
N HIS A 65 2.07 5.93 -8.07
CA HIS A 65 1.23 7.12 -8.08
C HIS A 65 -0.21 6.71 -8.31
N VAL A 66 -1.07 7.03 -7.36
CA VAL A 66 -2.48 6.67 -7.31
C VAL A 66 -3.29 7.94 -7.20
N GLU A 67 -4.31 8.10 -8.03
CA GLU A 67 -5.29 9.17 -7.88
C GLU A 67 -6.34 8.76 -6.83
N VAL A 68 -6.60 9.62 -5.85
CA VAL A 68 -7.71 9.44 -4.92
C VAL A 68 -9.00 9.64 -5.72
N PRO A 69 -9.92 8.67 -5.76
CA PRO A 69 -11.14 8.82 -6.56
C PRO A 69 -11.96 10.01 -6.07
N SER A 70 -12.51 10.81 -7.00
CA SER A 70 -13.25 12.03 -6.65
C SER A 70 -14.56 11.76 -5.89
N GLU A 71 -15.07 10.53 -5.98
CA GLU A 71 -16.23 10.03 -5.24
C GLU A 71 -15.90 9.59 -3.81
N PHE A 72 -14.61 9.62 -3.41
CA PHE A 72 -14.20 9.19 -2.08
C PHE A 72 -14.64 10.22 -1.02
N PRO A 73 -15.33 9.78 0.05
CA PRO A 73 -15.80 10.70 1.08
C PRO A 73 -14.62 11.33 1.83
N PRO A 74 -14.69 12.61 2.19
CA PRO A 74 -13.68 13.23 3.03
C PRO A 74 -13.65 12.58 4.41
N GLY A 75 -12.46 12.47 4.98
CA GLY A 75 -12.23 11.79 6.25
C GLY A 75 -10.95 10.96 6.24
N ARG A 76 -10.79 10.08 7.23
CA ARG A 76 -9.61 9.23 7.36
C ARG A 76 -9.76 8.03 6.45
N ALA A 77 -8.73 7.75 5.67
CA ALA A 77 -8.58 6.57 4.85
C ALA A 77 -7.38 5.74 5.35
N ALA A 78 -7.54 4.43 5.34
CA ALA A 78 -6.44 3.49 5.45
C ALA A 78 -6.07 3.00 4.05
N VAL A 79 -4.80 3.08 3.71
CA VAL A 79 -4.25 2.51 2.50
C VAL A 79 -3.50 1.24 2.89
N ASP A 80 -4.13 0.11 2.61
CA ASP A 80 -3.56 -1.21 2.77
C ASP A 80 -2.77 -1.57 1.50
N LEU A 81 -1.47 -1.79 1.67
CA LEU A 81 -0.62 -2.40 0.68
C LEU A 81 -0.52 -3.89 0.98
N LEU A 82 -1.06 -4.73 0.10
CA LEU A 82 -1.02 -6.18 0.19
C LEU A 82 -0.04 -6.72 -0.84
N VAL A 83 0.74 -7.74 -0.48
CA VAL A 83 1.54 -8.51 -1.43
C VAL A 83 0.79 -9.80 -1.77
N ASP A 84 0.59 -10.06 -3.05
CA ASP A 84 0.01 -11.29 -3.58
C ASP A 84 1.04 -12.03 -4.45
N GLY A 85 0.87 -13.34 -4.63
CA GLY A 85 1.79 -14.17 -5.41
C GLY A 85 3.13 -14.48 -4.72
N ALA A 86 3.44 -13.86 -3.59
CA ALA A 86 4.63 -14.18 -2.80
C ALA A 86 4.29 -15.10 -1.62
N ARG A 87 4.79 -16.34 -1.64
CA ARG A 87 5.10 -17.02 -0.38
C ARG A 87 6.37 -16.38 0.17
N LEU A 88 6.21 -15.34 0.97
CA LEU A 88 7.33 -14.73 1.69
C LEU A 88 7.88 -15.79 2.65
N PHE A 89 9.19 -15.86 2.87
CA PHE A 89 9.76 -16.85 3.80
C PHE A 89 9.23 -16.68 5.24
N CYS A 90 8.65 -15.52 5.55
CA CYS A 90 7.94 -15.25 6.81
C CYS A 90 6.59 -15.95 6.94
N GLU A 91 6.04 -16.57 5.88
CA GLU A 91 4.88 -17.47 6.00
C GLU A 91 5.24 -18.71 6.86
N VAL A 92 6.54 -18.98 7.05
CA VAL A 92 7.09 -19.96 7.99
C VAL A 92 7.09 -19.45 9.43
N ASP A 93 7.21 -18.14 9.65
CA ASP A 93 7.23 -17.52 10.98
C ASP A 93 6.06 -16.53 11.15
N GLN A 94 4.96 -17.04 11.72
CA GLN A 94 3.72 -16.29 11.96
C GLN A 94 3.88 -15.08 12.89
N SER A 95 5.06 -14.90 13.49
CA SER A 95 5.38 -13.75 14.35
C SER A 95 5.82 -12.52 13.55
N ILE A 96 6.11 -12.68 12.25
CA ILE A 96 6.57 -11.62 11.35
C ILE A 96 5.42 -11.22 10.41
N GLU A 97 4.91 -9.99 10.58
CA GLU A 97 3.91 -9.40 9.68
C GLU A 97 4.54 -9.06 8.31
N CYS A 98 4.76 -10.08 7.48
CA CYS A 98 5.24 -9.89 6.13
C CYS A 98 4.11 -9.57 5.16
N GLY A 99 4.35 -8.60 4.29
CA GLY A 99 3.49 -8.36 3.13
C GLY A 99 2.26 -7.48 3.36
N ARG A 100 2.05 -6.93 4.57
CA ARG A 100 0.98 -5.95 4.82
C ARG A 100 1.52 -4.68 5.44
N SER A 101 1.56 -3.62 4.66
CA SER A 101 1.83 -2.28 5.16
C SER A 101 0.55 -1.47 5.13
N THR A 102 0.12 -0.97 6.27
CA THR A 102 -1.03 -0.04 6.34
C THR A 102 -0.49 1.35 6.57
N ALA A 103 -0.85 2.30 5.71
CA ALA A 103 -0.57 3.70 5.91
C ALA A 103 -1.87 4.49 6.03
N LEU A 104 -1.85 5.54 6.85
CA LEU A 104 -2.98 6.43 7.02
C LEU A 104 -2.89 7.57 6.02
N LEU A 105 -4.01 7.86 5.38
CA LEU A 105 -4.22 8.98 4.47
C LEU A 105 -5.40 9.80 4.98
N GLU A 106 -5.28 11.11 4.99
CA GLU A 106 -6.38 12.01 5.30
C GLU A 106 -6.95 12.59 3.99
N VAL A 107 -8.23 12.35 3.74
CA VAL A 107 -8.91 12.87 2.56
C VAL A 107 -9.58 14.19 2.93
N ALA A 108 -9.09 15.28 2.36
CA ALA A 108 -9.63 16.62 2.60
C ALA A 108 -11.00 16.79 1.89
N GLU A 109 -11.82 17.74 2.36
CA GLU A 109 -13.08 18.08 1.69
C GLU A 109 -12.82 18.67 0.30
N ALA A 110 -13.59 18.24 -0.71
CA ALA A 110 -13.61 18.89 -2.02
C ALA A 110 -14.16 20.31 -1.85
N HIS A 111 -13.35 21.33 -2.15
CA HIS A 111 -13.74 22.74 -2.04
C HIS A 111 -14.44 23.23 -3.31
#